data_AF-A0A9E5QPL5-F1
#
_entry.id   AF-A0A9E5QPL5-F1
#
_cell.length_a   1.000
_cell.length_b   1.000
_cell.length_c   1.000
_cell.angle_alpha   90.00
_cell.angle_beta   90.00
_cell.angle_gamma   90.00
#
_symmetry.space_group_name_H-M   'P 1'
#
loop_
_entity.id
_entity.type
_entity.pdbx_description
1 polymer ?
#
loop_
_entity_poly.entity_id
_entity_poly.type
_entity_poly.pdbx_seq_one_letter_code
_entity_poly.pdbx_strand_id
1 'polypeptide(L)'
;ANTSNGFISQQLSRASESIDLALFVFSDASIANNLRDLVTQRPVTLRGIFDPGFAFRYYSASVAMWGARLPMRNNECRFADHQPWQPALATVGVPTIAETDKMHHKFAVIDNRMVLTGSHNWSITANHNNDETLILIESAVVTAHFAREFERLYSAARLGAPNSVADRTQEALSRCGEIIDVVAQPGSSVNLNTASATELATLPGIGPALAERIIEARPIRSLDACSALVVLGRPKWQTCGA
;
A
#
# COMPACT_ATOMS: atom_id res chain seq x y z
N ALA A 1 -12.44 12.98 -8.82
CA ALA A 1 -12.22 12.03 -7.72
C ALA A 1 -13.28 10.93 -7.80
N ASN A 2 -13.14 10.00 -8.74
CA ASN A 2 -14.18 8.98 -8.98
C ASN A 2 -14.03 7.73 -8.08
N THR A 3 -13.12 7.79 -7.09
CA THR A 3 -12.85 6.73 -6.12
C THR A 3 -12.48 7.34 -4.76
N SER A 4 -12.59 6.55 -3.69
CA SER A 4 -12.18 6.95 -2.33
C SER A 4 -10.69 7.33 -2.28
N ASN A 5 -9.79 6.56 -2.92
CA ASN A 5 -8.37 6.95 -3.02
C ASN A 5 -8.17 8.25 -3.81
N GLY A 6 -8.98 8.48 -4.84
CA GLY A 6 -8.97 9.74 -5.58
C GLY A 6 -9.38 10.93 -4.70
N PHE A 7 -10.35 10.73 -3.79
CA PHE A 7 -10.73 11.75 -2.81
C PHE A 7 -9.64 11.97 -1.75
N ILE A 8 -9.06 10.88 -1.21
CA ILE A 8 -7.90 10.94 -0.28
C ILE A 8 -6.78 11.77 -0.91
N SER A 9 -6.38 11.43 -2.13
CA SER A 9 -5.29 12.13 -2.84
C SER A 9 -5.61 13.61 -3.06
N GLN A 10 -6.86 13.93 -3.40
CA GLN A 10 -7.30 15.32 -3.57
C GLN A 10 -7.18 16.12 -2.27
N GLN A 11 -7.55 15.56 -1.12
CA GLN A 11 -7.42 16.26 0.15
C GLN A 11 -5.95 16.43 0.57
N LEU A 12 -5.12 15.40 0.41
CA LEU A 12 -3.68 15.47 0.69
C LEU A 12 -2.98 16.56 -0.13
N SER A 13 -3.35 16.74 -1.42
CA SER A 13 -2.74 17.77 -2.29
C SER A 13 -3.00 19.21 -1.86
N ARG A 14 -3.96 19.42 -0.94
CA ARG A 14 -4.30 20.74 -0.40
C ARG A 14 -3.41 21.15 0.76
N ALA A 15 -2.62 20.22 1.33
CA ALA A 15 -1.76 20.52 2.45
C ALA A 15 -0.77 21.63 2.11
N SER A 16 -0.56 22.53 3.07
CA SER A 16 0.40 23.65 2.96
C SER A 16 1.50 23.63 4.00
N GLU A 17 1.35 22.88 5.09
CA GLU A 17 2.27 22.87 6.23
C GLU A 17 2.76 21.46 6.55
N SER A 18 1.84 20.52 6.79
CA SER A 18 2.19 19.19 7.28
C SER A 18 1.18 18.11 6.92
N ILE A 19 1.68 16.89 6.79
CA ILE A 19 0.88 15.67 6.64
C ILE A 19 1.50 14.59 7.53
N ASP A 20 0.69 14.01 8.40
CA ASP A 20 1.06 12.89 9.25
C ASP A 20 0.22 11.66 8.90
N LEU A 21 0.86 10.55 8.51
CA LEU A 21 0.18 9.34 8.04
C LEU A 21 0.32 8.19 9.04
N ALA A 22 -0.77 7.55 9.45
CA ALA A 22 -0.75 6.30 10.19
C ALA A 22 -1.60 5.26 9.45
N LEU A 23 -0.94 4.36 8.71
CA LEU A 23 -1.61 3.46 7.76
C LEU A 23 -1.27 1.99 7.97
N PHE A 24 -2.30 1.17 8.06
CA PHE A 24 -2.20 -0.28 8.15
C PHE A 24 -1.73 -0.89 6.82
N VAL A 25 -2.49 -0.70 5.74
CA VAL A 25 -2.08 -1.09 4.38
C VAL A 25 -2.01 0.15 3.50
N PHE A 26 -0.83 0.36 2.92
CA PHE A 26 -0.59 1.41 1.93
C PHE A 26 0.07 0.80 0.69
N SER A 27 -0.70 0.70 -0.39
CA SER A 27 -0.29 0.08 -1.66
C SER A 27 -0.75 0.86 -2.89
N ASP A 28 -1.40 2.01 -2.72
CA ASP A 28 -1.82 2.86 -3.83
C ASP A 28 -0.65 3.73 -4.32
N ALA A 29 -0.17 3.43 -5.53
CA ALA A 29 0.94 4.13 -6.14
C ALA A 29 0.63 5.59 -6.45
N SER A 30 -0.61 5.90 -6.86
CA SER A 30 -1.01 7.25 -7.24
C SER A 30 -1.00 8.18 -6.04
N ILE A 31 -1.47 7.73 -4.87
CA ILE A 31 -1.36 8.51 -3.63
C ILE A 31 0.10 8.79 -3.29
N ALA A 32 0.98 7.77 -3.34
CA ALA A 32 2.39 7.96 -3.05
C ALA A 32 3.08 8.92 -4.02
N ASN A 33 2.87 8.76 -5.33
CA ASN A 33 3.45 9.65 -6.33
C ASN A 33 2.99 11.10 -6.15
N ASN A 34 1.70 11.32 -5.84
CA ASN A 34 1.19 12.67 -5.59
C ASN A 34 1.76 13.29 -4.31
N LEU A 35 1.99 12.49 -3.26
CA LEU A 35 2.67 12.95 -2.05
C LEU A 35 4.12 13.31 -2.32
N ARG A 36 4.86 12.51 -3.10
CA ARG A 36 6.24 12.81 -3.53
C ARG A 36 6.30 14.15 -4.25
N ASP A 37 5.41 14.33 -5.22
CA ASP A 37 5.38 15.54 -6.05
C ASP A 37 5.03 16.76 -5.20
N LEU A 38 4.08 16.64 -4.25
CA LEU A 38 3.72 17.68 -3.31
C LEU A 38 4.91 18.14 -2.46
N VAL A 39 5.60 17.22 -1.78
CA VAL A 39 6.70 17.57 -0.87
C VAL A 39 7.97 18.01 -1.60
N THR A 40 8.10 17.67 -2.89
CA THR A 40 9.20 18.16 -3.74
C THR A 40 8.94 19.60 -4.22
N GLN A 41 7.67 19.97 -4.40
CA GLN A 41 7.28 21.27 -4.96
C GLN A 41 6.94 22.31 -3.88
N ARG A 42 6.65 21.87 -2.65
CA ARG A 42 6.19 22.74 -1.56
C ARG A 42 6.88 22.39 -0.26
N PRO A 43 7.05 23.35 0.66
CA PRO A 43 7.64 23.11 1.98
C PRO A 43 6.64 22.42 2.94
N VAL A 44 6.06 21.30 2.52
CA VAL A 44 5.14 20.49 3.33
C VAL A 44 5.96 19.42 4.05
N THR A 45 5.84 19.37 5.37
CA THR A 45 6.46 18.31 6.17
C THR A 45 5.61 17.04 6.09
N LEU A 46 6.17 15.96 5.55
CA LEU A 46 5.50 14.66 5.50
C LEU A 46 6.13 13.71 6.53
N ARG A 47 5.32 13.17 7.44
CA ARG A 47 5.71 12.10 8.36
C ARG A 47 4.77 10.91 8.19
N GLY A 48 5.25 9.71 8.53
CA GLY A 48 4.48 8.49 8.26
C GLY A 48 4.89 7.30 9.09
N ILE A 49 3.90 6.57 9.59
CA ILE A 49 4.06 5.33 10.34
C ILE A 49 3.22 4.26 9.66
N PHE A 50 3.87 3.16 9.29
CA PHE A 50 3.25 2.06 8.55
C PHE A 50 3.33 0.77 9.36
N ASP A 51 2.29 -0.07 9.27
CA ASP A 51 2.29 -1.35 9.98
C ASP A 51 3.43 -2.25 9.48
N PRO A 52 4.27 -2.82 10.37
CA PRO A 52 5.46 -3.57 9.96
C PRO A 52 5.12 -4.85 9.19
N GLY A 53 3.92 -5.40 9.35
CA GLY A 53 3.45 -6.58 8.60
C GLY A 53 3.21 -6.30 7.11
N PHE A 54 3.04 -5.03 6.75
CA PHE A 54 2.72 -4.59 5.38
C PHE A 54 3.76 -3.65 4.77
N ALA A 55 4.43 -2.82 5.57
CA ALA A 55 5.31 -1.74 5.11
C ALA A 55 6.48 -2.19 4.20
N PHE A 56 6.93 -3.44 4.36
CA PHE A 56 8.07 -4.00 3.63
C PHE A 56 7.67 -5.07 2.60
N ARG A 57 6.39 -5.12 2.23
CA ARG A 57 5.89 -5.98 1.16
C ARG A 57 6.23 -5.35 -0.20
N TYR A 58 6.40 -6.19 -1.23
CA TYR A 58 6.82 -5.70 -2.56
C TYR A 58 5.84 -4.71 -3.21
N TYR A 59 4.55 -4.82 -2.85
CA TYR A 59 3.47 -3.96 -3.31
C TYR A 59 3.23 -2.74 -2.42
N SER A 60 4.04 -2.55 -1.37
CA SER A 60 3.78 -1.47 -0.43
C SER A 60 4.37 -0.17 -0.95
N ALA A 61 3.54 0.86 -1.00
CA ALA A 61 3.93 2.18 -1.48
C ALA A 61 4.95 2.86 -0.53
N SER A 62 5.02 2.45 0.75
CA SER A 62 6.04 2.94 1.69
C SER A 62 7.46 2.55 1.29
N VAL A 63 7.65 1.43 0.57
CA VAL A 63 8.98 1.01 0.07
C VAL A 63 9.56 2.07 -0.87
N ALA A 64 8.73 2.63 -1.76
CA ALA A 64 9.14 3.73 -2.64
C ALA A 64 9.50 4.99 -1.86
N MET A 65 8.80 5.29 -0.76
CA MET A 65 9.11 6.46 0.09
C MET A 65 10.53 6.37 0.68
N TRP A 66 11.03 5.17 0.97
CA TRP A 66 12.42 4.95 1.40
C TRP A 66 13.43 4.87 0.24
N GLY A 67 13.04 5.24 -0.98
CA GLY A 67 13.94 5.19 -2.14
C GLY A 67 14.28 3.77 -2.58
N ALA A 68 13.41 2.80 -2.27
CA ALA A 68 13.62 1.40 -2.61
C ALA A 68 12.49 0.85 -3.48
N ARG A 69 12.71 -0.35 -4.03
CA ARG A 69 11.67 -1.20 -4.64
C ARG A 69 12.07 -2.65 -4.47
N LEU A 70 11.10 -3.51 -4.18
CA LEU A 70 11.37 -4.92 -3.94
C LEU A 70 10.83 -5.76 -5.10
N PRO A 71 11.57 -6.80 -5.51
CA PRO A 71 11.08 -7.71 -6.53
C PRO A 71 9.86 -8.47 -5.99
N MET A 72 8.95 -8.81 -6.89
CA MET A 72 7.90 -9.79 -6.61
C MET A 72 8.54 -11.15 -6.21
N ARG A 73 7.81 -11.97 -5.45
CA ARG A 73 8.29 -13.30 -5.04
C ARG A 73 8.68 -14.15 -6.26
N ASN A 74 9.56 -15.12 -6.05
CA ASN A 74 10.04 -16.09 -7.06
C ASN A 74 10.92 -15.53 -8.18
N ASN A 75 11.62 -14.41 -7.92
CA ASN A 75 12.76 -14.01 -8.74
C ASN A 75 12.43 -13.59 -10.19
N GLU A 76 11.18 -13.23 -10.49
CA GLU A 76 10.69 -12.97 -11.85
C GLU A 76 11.13 -11.60 -12.43
N CYS A 77 11.97 -10.83 -11.72
CA CYS A 77 12.38 -9.47 -12.12
C CYS A 77 11.24 -8.50 -12.43
N ARG A 78 10.06 -8.80 -11.87
CA ARG A 78 8.86 -7.96 -11.91
C ARG A 78 8.79 -7.13 -10.64
N PHE A 79 8.38 -5.87 -10.79
CA PHE A 79 8.24 -4.92 -9.71
C PHE A 79 6.83 -4.32 -9.73
N ALA A 80 6.28 -4.00 -8.56
CA ALA A 80 5.08 -3.20 -8.50
C ALA A 80 5.37 -1.78 -9.03
N ASP A 81 4.36 -1.12 -9.57
CA ASP A 81 4.45 0.26 -10.08
C ASP A 81 4.62 1.29 -8.94
N HIS A 82 5.78 1.24 -8.28
CA HIS A 82 6.19 2.13 -7.21
C HIS A 82 7.59 2.62 -7.51
N GLN A 83 7.68 3.83 -8.04
CA GLN A 83 8.97 4.43 -8.38
C GLN A 83 9.69 4.89 -7.10
N PRO A 84 10.93 4.43 -6.86
CA PRO A 84 11.73 4.87 -5.71
C PRO A 84 11.85 6.39 -5.62
N TRP A 85 11.60 6.96 -4.44
CA TRP A 85 11.72 8.39 -4.22
C TRP A 85 13.19 8.82 -4.15
N GLN A 86 13.48 9.98 -4.73
CA GLN A 86 14.79 10.62 -4.65
C GLN A 86 14.60 12.10 -4.29
N PRO A 87 15.05 12.56 -3.10
CA PRO A 87 15.67 11.76 -2.04
C PRO A 87 14.67 10.81 -1.34
N ALA A 88 15.20 9.77 -0.70
CA ALA A 88 14.42 8.94 0.22
C ALA A 88 13.94 9.76 1.42
N LEU A 89 12.75 9.45 1.92
CA LEU A 89 12.13 10.17 3.01
C LEU A 89 12.54 9.57 4.37
N ALA A 90 13.33 10.32 5.15
CA ALA A 90 13.82 9.89 6.46
C ALA A 90 12.76 10.00 7.58
N THR A 91 11.67 10.73 7.34
CA THR A 91 10.61 11.02 8.31
C THR A 91 9.48 9.99 8.30
N VAL A 92 9.69 8.84 7.65
CA VAL A 92 8.72 7.75 7.64
C VAL A 92 9.34 6.45 8.14
N GLY A 93 8.53 5.65 8.82
CA GLY A 93 9.00 4.50 9.58
C GLY A 93 7.91 3.49 9.89
N VAL A 94 8.25 2.59 10.81
CA VAL A 94 7.33 1.62 11.40
C VAL A 94 7.30 1.80 12.92
N PRO A 95 6.16 1.56 13.59
CA PRO A 95 6.09 1.71 15.03
C PRO A 95 6.85 0.58 15.73
N THR A 96 7.33 0.85 16.95
CA THR A 96 7.89 -0.20 17.81
C THR A 96 6.74 -0.86 18.59
N ILE A 97 6.31 -2.03 18.12
CA ILE A 97 5.23 -2.84 18.71
C ILE A 97 5.67 -4.29 18.87
N ALA A 98 4.97 -5.07 19.70
CA ALA A 98 5.23 -6.50 19.82
C ALA A 98 4.97 -7.20 18.49
N GLU A 99 5.67 -8.31 18.22
CA GLU A 99 5.66 -8.99 16.93
C GLU A 99 4.27 -9.51 16.52
N THR A 100 3.41 -9.81 17.49
CA THR A 100 2.02 -10.25 17.27
C THR A 100 1.03 -9.10 17.11
N ASP A 101 1.42 -7.88 17.50
CA ASP A 101 0.56 -6.72 17.50
C ASP A 101 0.49 -6.08 16.11
N LYS A 102 -0.57 -5.29 15.89
CA LYS A 102 -0.80 -4.58 14.63
C LYS A 102 -1.12 -3.13 14.88
N MET A 103 -0.50 -2.25 14.10
CA MET A 103 -0.90 -0.86 13.97
C MET A 103 -2.01 -0.78 12.93
N HIS A 104 -3.26 -0.90 13.37
CA HIS A 104 -4.42 -1.02 12.49
C HIS A 104 -5.06 0.33 12.10
N HIS A 105 -4.36 1.44 12.32
CA HIS A 105 -4.85 2.79 11.99
C HIS A 105 -4.88 3.03 10.48
N LYS A 106 -5.79 3.89 10.04
CA LYS A 106 -5.99 4.27 8.64
C LYS A 106 -6.37 5.75 8.60
N PHE A 107 -5.44 6.60 9.01
CA PHE A 107 -5.72 8.04 9.08
C PHE A 107 -4.58 8.89 8.56
N ALA A 108 -4.93 10.12 8.21
CA ALA A 108 -4.00 11.21 7.98
C ALA A 108 -4.44 12.46 8.74
N VAL A 109 -3.49 13.14 9.38
CA VAL A 109 -3.68 14.50 9.89
C VAL A 109 -3.07 15.47 8.89
N ILE A 110 -3.82 16.48 8.45
CA ILE A 110 -3.41 17.47 7.45
C ILE A 110 -3.44 18.86 8.11
N ASP A 111 -2.31 19.55 8.07
CA ASP A 111 -2.09 20.91 8.56
C ASP A 111 -2.61 21.16 9.99
N ASN A 112 -2.62 20.10 10.82
CA ASN A 112 -3.20 20.08 12.15
C ASN A 112 -4.64 20.68 12.24
N ARG A 113 -5.39 20.63 11.12
CA ARG A 113 -6.77 21.12 11.02
C ARG A 113 -7.76 20.04 10.64
N MET A 114 -7.30 19.08 9.84
CA MET A 114 -8.15 18.13 9.16
C MET A 114 -7.68 16.71 9.44
N VAL A 115 -8.63 15.79 9.57
CA VAL A 115 -8.37 14.36 9.68
C VAL A 115 -9.11 13.62 8.57
N LEU A 116 -8.40 12.79 7.82
CA LEU A 116 -8.98 11.70 7.05
C LEU A 116 -8.90 10.44 7.90
N THR A 117 -9.99 9.70 8.08
CA THR A 117 -9.98 8.43 8.81
C THR A 117 -11.13 7.52 8.38
N GLY A 118 -11.12 6.26 8.82
CA GLY A 118 -12.19 5.31 8.60
C GLY A 118 -11.70 3.86 8.60
N SER A 119 -12.46 2.98 7.93
CA SER A 119 -12.05 1.58 7.73
C SER A 119 -11.16 1.38 6.49
N HIS A 120 -11.12 2.40 5.62
CA HIS A 120 -10.54 2.35 4.27
C HIS A 120 -9.01 2.23 4.28
N ASN A 121 -8.49 1.08 3.84
CA ASN A 121 -7.06 0.93 3.52
C ASN A 121 -6.69 1.73 2.27
N TRP A 122 -5.49 2.28 2.21
CA TRP A 122 -5.06 3.09 1.07
C TRP A 122 -4.51 2.19 -0.03
N SER A 123 -5.43 1.47 -0.68
CA SER A 123 -5.18 0.39 -1.64
C SER A 123 -6.26 0.39 -2.72
N ILE A 124 -5.96 -0.15 -3.90
CA ILE A 124 -6.94 -0.26 -4.99
C ILE A 124 -8.12 -1.16 -4.59
N THR A 125 -7.86 -2.24 -3.86
CA THR A 125 -8.90 -3.17 -3.37
C THR A 125 -9.97 -2.46 -2.55
N ALA A 126 -9.58 -1.51 -1.71
CA ALA A 126 -10.52 -0.75 -0.89
C ALA A 126 -11.44 0.16 -1.71
N ASN A 127 -11.08 0.54 -2.94
CA ASN A 127 -11.96 1.36 -3.80
C ASN A 127 -13.14 0.57 -4.39
N HIS A 128 -12.99 -0.73 -4.59
CA HIS A 128 -13.88 -1.48 -5.50
C HIS A 128 -14.41 -2.81 -4.94
N ASN A 129 -13.73 -3.38 -3.93
CA ASN A 129 -14.00 -4.76 -3.51
C ASN A 129 -14.54 -4.85 -2.08
N ASN A 130 -14.27 -3.85 -1.24
CA ASN A 130 -14.71 -3.81 0.14
C ASN A 130 -15.74 -2.69 0.33
N ASP A 131 -16.75 -2.94 1.16
CA ASP A 131 -17.59 -1.87 1.71
C ASP A 131 -16.80 -1.15 2.81
N GLU A 132 -16.18 -0.04 2.44
CA GLU A 132 -15.34 0.77 3.32
C GLU A 132 -16.02 2.11 3.65
N THR A 133 -15.68 2.68 4.80
CA THR A 133 -16.05 4.04 5.17
C THR A 133 -14.83 4.93 5.21
N LEU A 134 -14.95 6.12 4.62
CA LEU A 134 -13.97 7.20 4.71
C LEU A 134 -14.68 8.46 5.20
N ILE A 135 -14.09 9.12 6.20
CA ILE A 135 -14.61 10.34 6.81
C ILE A 135 -13.53 11.41 6.74
N LEU A 136 -13.94 12.60 6.32
CA LEU A 136 -13.17 13.83 6.45
C LEU A 136 -13.72 14.64 7.61
N ILE A 137 -12.86 15.00 8.56
CA ILE A 137 -13.26 15.73 9.76
C ILE A 137 -12.45 17.02 9.84
N GLU A 138 -13.14 18.15 9.87
CA GLU A 138 -12.57 19.48 10.12
C GLU A 138 -13.01 19.95 11.51
N SER A 139 -12.23 19.60 12.52
CA SER A 139 -12.51 19.96 13.91
C SER A 139 -11.22 20.01 14.71
N ALA A 140 -10.91 21.18 15.29
CA ALA A 140 -9.69 21.36 16.08
C ALA A 140 -9.56 20.34 17.23
N VAL A 141 -10.69 19.99 17.87
CA VAL A 141 -10.71 19.02 18.97
C VAL A 141 -10.38 17.61 18.48
N VAL A 142 -11.06 17.16 17.41
CA VAL A 142 -10.82 15.81 16.86
C VAL A 142 -9.40 15.72 16.31
N THR A 143 -8.95 16.74 15.58
CA THR A 143 -7.60 16.78 15.02
C THR A 143 -6.54 16.73 16.11
N ALA A 144 -6.69 17.45 17.22
CA ALA A 144 -5.77 17.39 18.33
C ALA A 144 -5.66 15.98 18.96
N HIS A 145 -6.76 15.21 18.99
CA HIS A 145 -6.73 13.83 19.46
C HIS A 145 -5.97 12.89 18.52
N PHE A 146 -6.19 13.01 17.20
CA PHE A 146 -5.46 12.22 16.21
C PHE A 146 -3.98 12.60 16.14
N ALA A 147 -3.66 13.89 16.21
CA ALA A 147 -2.28 14.37 16.27
C ALA A 147 -1.56 13.81 17.50
N ARG A 148 -2.20 13.80 18.67
CA ARG A 148 -1.61 13.20 19.88
C ARG A 148 -1.36 11.70 19.74
N GLU A 149 -2.27 10.96 19.12
CA GLU A 149 -2.06 9.53 18.86
C GLU A 149 -0.93 9.31 17.84
N PHE A 150 -0.85 10.13 16.80
CA PHE A 150 0.26 10.09 15.86
C PHE A 150 1.60 10.32 16.57
N GLU A 151 1.71 11.35 17.42
CA GLU A 151 2.94 11.60 18.18
C GLU A 151 3.31 10.45 19.12
N ARG A 152 2.30 9.81 19.74
CA ARG A 152 2.53 8.62 20.57
C ARG A 152 3.14 7.46 19.76
N LEU A 153 2.66 7.24 18.53
CA LEU A 153 3.20 6.22 17.63
C LEU A 153 4.58 6.61 17.08
N TYR A 154 4.76 7.88 16.71
CA TYR A 154 5.93 8.40 16.01
C TYR A 154 7.15 8.53 16.92
N SER A 155 6.95 8.96 18.19
CA SER A 155 8.05 9.18 19.14
C SER A 155 8.89 7.94 19.44
N ALA A 156 8.30 6.75 19.36
CA ALA A 156 8.99 5.47 19.55
C ALA A 156 9.24 4.73 18.23
N ALA A 157 9.01 5.35 17.08
CA ALA A 157 9.09 4.69 15.79
C ALA A 157 10.54 4.45 15.35
N ARG A 158 10.73 3.36 14.61
CA ARG A 158 11.96 3.13 13.86
C ARG A 158 11.80 3.78 12.48
N LEU A 159 12.42 4.94 12.32
CA LEU A 159 12.41 5.69 11.07
C LEU A 159 13.42 5.12 10.07
N GLY A 160 13.11 5.27 8.79
CA GLY A 160 13.87 4.69 7.68
C GLY A 160 13.56 3.20 7.43
N ALA A 161 13.95 2.73 6.24
CA ALA A 161 13.90 1.31 5.93
C ALA A 161 15.04 0.55 6.66
N PRO A 162 14.81 -0.70 7.08
CA PRO A 162 15.92 -1.56 7.53
C PRO A 162 16.87 -1.84 6.35
N ASN A 163 18.15 -2.06 6.66
CA ASN A 163 19.19 -2.36 5.65
C ASN A 163 18.78 -3.52 4.73
N SER A 164 18.07 -4.52 5.25
CA SER A 164 17.55 -5.65 4.48
C SER A 164 16.68 -5.26 3.28
N VAL A 165 16.00 -4.12 3.32
CA VAL A 165 15.22 -3.62 2.17
C VAL A 165 16.17 -3.13 1.08
N ALA A 166 17.16 -2.31 1.44
CA ALA A 166 18.17 -1.81 0.50
C ALA A 166 18.99 -2.96 -0.10
N ASP A 167 19.41 -3.93 0.71
CA ASP A 167 20.17 -5.10 0.26
C ASP A 167 19.38 -5.91 -0.76
N ARG A 168 18.10 -6.20 -0.47
CA ARG A 168 17.21 -6.92 -1.38
C ARG A 168 16.93 -6.14 -2.67
N THR A 169 16.81 -4.82 -2.59
CA THR A 169 16.70 -3.97 -3.79
C THR A 169 17.97 -4.09 -4.63
N GLN A 170 19.15 -3.93 -4.03
CA GLN A 170 20.43 -3.98 -4.74
C GLN A 170 20.69 -5.36 -5.36
N GLU A 171 20.41 -6.44 -4.62
CA GLU A 171 20.53 -7.82 -5.10
C GLU A 171 19.58 -8.08 -6.28
N ALA A 172 18.35 -7.56 -6.20
CA ALA A 172 17.41 -7.68 -7.30
C ALA A 172 17.89 -6.92 -8.54
N LEU A 173 18.42 -5.70 -8.38
CA LEU A 173 18.91 -4.89 -9.50
C LEU A 173 20.18 -5.46 -10.13
N SER A 174 21.09 -6.05 -9.38
CA SER A 174 22.29 -6.67 -9.93
C SER A 174 21.98 -7.95 -10.71
N ARG A 175 20.93 -8.66 -10.31
CA ARG A 175 20.47 -9.89 -10.95
C ARG A 175 19.55 -9.64 -12.14
N CYS A 176 18.71 -8.60 -12.08
CA CYS A 176 17.73 -8.29 -13.11
C CYS A 176 18.34 -7.36 -14.17
N GLY A 177 18.47 -7.85 -15.40
CA GLY A 177 18.98 -7.06 -16.52
C GLY A 177 18.00 -5.99 -17.01
N GLU A 178 16.75 -6.38 -17.27
CA GLU A 178 15.64 -5.47 -17.59
C GLU A 178 14.62 -5.48 -16.46
N ILE A 179 14.19 -4.30 -16.05
CA ILE A 179 13.16 -4.11 -15.02
C ILE A 179 11.81 -4.06 -15.72
N ILE A 180 10.93 -4.98 -15.35
CA ILE A 180 9.56 -5.00 -15.87
C ILE A 180 8.64 -4.45 -14.79
N ASP A 181 8.21 -3.20 -14.95
CA ASP A 181 7.21 -2.57 -14.08
C ASP A 181 5.82 -3.13 -14.42
N VAL A 182 5.17 -3.76 -13.45
CA VAL A 182 3.85 -4.34 -13.66
C VAL A 182 2.78 -3.31 -13.32
N VAL A 183 2.20 -2.74 -14.37
CA VAL A 183 1.04 -1.84 -14.29
C VAL A 183 -0.23 -2.67 -14.27
N ALA A 184 -1.12 -2.41 -13.31
CA ALA A 184 -2.43 -3.06 -13.26
C ALA A 184 -3.31 -2.60 -14.44
N GLN A 185 -3.60 -3.50 -15.40
CA GLN A 185 -4.53 -3.24 -16.51
C GLN A 185 -5.90 -3.90 -16.23
N PRO A 186 -7.03 -3.16 -16.29
CA PRO A 186 -8.36 -3.74 -16.16
C PRO A 186 -8.80 -4.48 -17.44
N GLY A 187 -9.33 -5.70 -17.31
CA GLY A 187 -10.15 -6.34 -18.36
C GLY A 187 -9.52 -7.48 -19.18
N SER A 188 -8.28 -7.89 -18.89
CA SER A 188 -7.72 -9.13 -19.44
C SER A 188 -8.14 -10.36 -18.61
N SER A 189 -8.44 -11.48 -19.27
CA SER A 189 -8.63 -12.77 -18.59
C SER A 189 -7.30 -13.22 -17.99
N VAL A 190 -7.26 -13.42 -16.67
CA VAL A 190 -6.04 -13.74 -15.91
C VAL A 190 -5.98 -15.24 -15.61
N ASN A 191 -4.93 -15.93 -16.04
CA ASN A 191 -4.74 -17.34 -15.73
C ASN A 191 -4.19 -17.53 -14.30
N LEU A 192 -4.99 -18.10 -13.40
CA LEU A 192 -4.63 -18.23 -11.98
C LEU A 192 -3.36 -19.04 -11.70
N ASN A 193 -2.93 -19.92 -12.61
CA ASN A 193 -1.74 -20.76 -12.45
C ASN A 193 -0.46 -20.11 -12.97
N THR A 194 -0.56 -19.12 -13.86
CA THR A 194 0.59 -18.51 -14.53
C THR A 194 0.69 -17.00 -14.38
N ALA A 195 -0.39 -16.34 -13.98
CA ALA A 195 -0.43 -14.89 -13.79
C ALA A 195 0.54 -14.43 -12.70
N SER A 196 1.09 -13.23 -12.84
CA SER A 196 1.81 -12.57 -11.75
C SER A 196 0.87 -12.12 -10.64
N ALA A 197 1.43 -11.82 -9.47
CA ALA A 197 0.63 -11.35 -8.33
C ALA A 197 -0.11 -10.03 -8.64
N THR A 198 0.41 -9.20 -9.54
CA THR A 198 -0.23 -7.94 -9.93
C THR A 198 -1.39 -8.18 -10.88
N GLU A 199 -1.25 -9.08 -11.86
CA GLU A 199 -2.37 -9.52 -12.71
C GLU A 199 -3.45 -10.18 -11.85
N LEU A 200 -3.09 -10.98 -10.86
CA LEU A 200 -4.05 -11.50 -9.90
C LEU A 200 -4.70 -10.40 -9.08
N ALA A 201 -3.94 -9.39 -8.65
CA ALA A 201 -4.46 -8.27 -7.87
C ALA A 201 -5.32 -7.29 -8.70
N THR A 202 -5.38 -7.43 -10.03
CA THR A 202 -6.36 -6.71 -10.86
C THR A 202 -7.73 -7.38 -10.84
N LEU A 203 -7.82 -8.64 -10.39
CA LEU A 203 -9.09 -9.35 -10.30
C LEU A 203 -9.95 -8.77 -9.17
N PRO A 204 -11.24 -8.44 -9.42
CA PRO A 204 -12.18 -8.09 -8.38
C PRO A 204 -12.19 -9.10 -7.22
N GLY A 205 -12.18 -8.61 -5.97
CA GLY A 205 -12.03 -9.42 -4.76
C GLY A 205 -10.60 -9.86 -4.41
N ILE A 206 -9.61 -9.70 -5.30
CA ILE A 206 -8.23 -10.15 -5.07
C ILE A 206 -7.32 -8.95 -4.80
N GLY A 207 -6.94 -8.76 -3.54
CA GLY A 207 -5.87 -7.84 -3.17
C GLY A 207 -4.49 -8.50 -3.22
N PRO A 208 -3.38 -7.73 -3.12
CA PRO A 208 -2.02 -8.28 -3.21
C PRO A 208 -1.73 -9.43 -2.25
N ALA A 209 -2.26 -9.39 -1.02
CA ALA A 209 -2.11 -10.48 -0.06
C ALA A 209 -2.84 -11.76 -0.49
N LEU A 210 -4.01 -11.64 -1.11
CA LEU A 210 -4.74 -12.79 -1.64
C LEU A 210 -4.10 -13.30 -2.94
N ALA A 211 -3.55 -12.41 -3.75
CA ALA A 211 -2.73 -12.77 -4.91
C ALA A 211 -1.50 -13.60 -4.51
N GLU A 212 -0.79 -13.23 -3.43
CA GLU A 212 0.30 -14.05 -2.89
C GLU A 212 -0.19 -15.44 -2.47
N ARG A 213 -1.32 -15.53 -1.76
CA ARG A 213 -1.91 -16.83 -1.36
C ARG A 213 -2.29 -17.70 -2.55
N ILE A 214 -2.80 -17.09 -3.63
CA ILE A 214 -3.11 -17.80 -4.88
C ILE A 214 -1.83 -18.37 -5.51
N ILE A 215 -0.72 -17.60 -5.50
CA ILE A 215 0.57 -18.08 -6.01
C ILE A 215 1.12 -19.22 -5.17
N GLU A 216 1.07 -19.11 -3.84
CA GLU A 216 1.53 -20.15 -2.91
C GLU A 216 0.74 -21.46 -3.08
N ALA A 217 -0.52 -21.37 -3.47
CA ALA A 217 -1.40 -22.53 -3.66
C ALA A 217 -1.29 -23.19 -5.05
N ARG A 218 -0.37 -22.73 -5.91
CA ARG A 218 -0.19 -23.32 -7.24
C ARG A 218 0.45 -24.72 -7.17
N PRO A 219 0.07 -25.65 -8.07
CA PRO A 219 -0.93 -25.49 -9.13
C PRO A 219 -2.36 -25.69 -8.62
N ILE A 220 -3.26 -24.78 -9.00
CA ILE A 220 -4.71 -24.86 -8.76
C ILE A 220 -5.31 -25.75 -9.84
N ARG A 221 -5.77 -26.95 -9.44
CA ARG A 221 -6.22 -28.01 -10.35
C ARG A 221 -7.75 -28.14 -10.47
N SER A 222 -8.52 -27.43 -9.67
CA SER A 222 -9.99 -27.51 -9.68
C SER A 222 -10.66 -26.21 -9.21
N LEU A 223 -11.95 -26.06 -9.56
CA LEU A 223 -12.80 -24.97 -9.11
C LEU A 223 -13.01 -24.96 -7.58
N ASP A 224 -13.02 -26.14 -6.96
CA ASP A 224 -13.13 -26.28 -5.50
C ASP A 224 -11.86 -25.78 -4.80
N ALA A 225 -10.68 -26.09 -5.35
CA ALA A 225 -9.41 -25.57 -4.86
C ALA A 225 -9.32 -24.05 -5.02
N CYS A 226 -9.88 -23.49 -6.11
CA CYS A 226 -9.98 -22.05 -6.31
C CYS A 226 -10.93 -21.39 -5.29
N SER A 227 -12.07 -22.00 -5.02
CA SER A 227 -13.08 -21.49 -4.08
C SER A 227 -12.59 -21.51 -2.63
N ALA A 228 -11.74 -22.47 -2.27
CA ALA A 228 -11.11 -22.55 -0.95
C ALA A 228 -10.06 -21.47 -0.68
N LEU A 229 -9.47 -20.88 -1.74
CA LEU A 229 -8.50 -19.78 -1.61
C LEU A 229 -9.18 -18.43 -1.36
N VAL A 230 -10.37 -18.24 -1.93
CA VAL A 230 -11.20 -17.03 -1.81
C VAL A 230 -12.21 -17.21 -0.68
N VAL A 231 -11.74 -17.08 0.56
CA VAL A 231 -12.63 -17.13 1.74
C VAL A 231 -13.27 -15.74 1.95
N LEU A 232 -14.61 -15.76 1.87
CA LEU A 232 -15.62 -14.69 2.05
C LEU A 232 -15.91 -13.79 0.83
N GLY A 233 -16.87 -14.26 0.04
CA GLY A 233 -17.55 -13.51 -1.02
C GLY A 233 -17.60 -14.35 -2.28
N ARG A 234 -18.74 -14.98 -2.59
CA ARG A 234 -18.91 -15.76 -3.84
C ARG A 234 -18.47 -14.87 -5.01
N PRO A 235 -17.43 -15.24 -5.76
CA PRO A 235 -17.05 -14.39 -6.87
C PRO A 235 -18.09 -14.51 -7.98
N LYS A 236 -18.40 -13.38 -8.62
CA LYS A 236 -19.18 -13.34 -9.87
C LYS A 236 -18.31 -13.78 -11.06
N TRP A 237 -17.69 -14.96 -10.98
CA TRP A 237 -16.99 -15.53 -12.14
C TRP A 237 -17.86 -16.58 -12.80
N GLN A 238 -18.15 -16.41 -14.08
CA GLN A 238 -18.46 -17.51 -14.96
C GLN A 238 -17.13 -17.99 -15.55
N THR A 239 -16.74 -19.21 -15.20
CA THR A 239 -15.59 -19.98 -15.71
C THR A 239 -14.21 -19.67 -15.11
N CYS A 240 -13.67 -20.62 -14.33
CA CYS A 240 -12.24 -20.90 -14.31
C CYS A 240 -12.05 -22.20 -15.11
N GLY A 241 -11.37 -22.12 -16.26
CA GLY A 241 -10.96 -23.32 -16.97
C GLY A 241 -10.80 -23.14 -18.49
N ALA A 242 -9.63 -23.59 -18.95
CA ALA A 242 -9.07 -23.61 -20.31
C ALA A 242 -8.58 -22.25 -20.85
#